data_AF-A0A1Z1WP13-F1
#
_entry.id   AF-A0A1Z1WP13-F1
#
_cell.length_a   1.000
_cell.length_b   1.000
_cell.length_c   1.000
_cell.angle_alpha   90.00
_cell.angle_beta   90.00
_cell.angle_gamma   90.00
#
_symmetry.space_group_name_H-M   'P 1'
#
loop_
_entity.id
_entity.type
_entity.pdbx_description
1 polymer ?
#
loop_
_entity_poly.entity_id
_entity_poly.type
_entity_poly.pdbx_seq_one_letter_code
_entity_poly.pdbx_strand_id
1 'polypeptide(L)' 'MAELLERPREHQIVVTHGFAATFVVAAWIKMPYDSVGSVHFRAPSGSITVLHEDDFFHNRQVVRVGDTRHLDAP' A
#
# COMPACT_ATOMS: atom_id res chain seq x y z
N MET A 1 -10.46 -5.60 1.48
CA MET A 1 -9.07 -6.11 1.38
C MET A 1 -9.05 -7.60 1.06
N ALA A 2 -9.75 -8.48 1.80
CA ALA A 2 -9.80 -9.91 1.49
C ALA A 2 -10.16 -10.21 0.02
N GLU A 3 -11.24 -9.60 -0.49
CA GLU A 3 -11.66 -9.73 -1.90
C GLU A 3 -10.60 -9.26 -2.92
N LEU A 4 -9.70 -8.35 -2.53
CA LEU A 4 -8.60 -7.90 -3.40
C LEU A 4 -7.58 -9.03 -3.56
N LEU A 5 -7.25 -9.69 -2.45
CA LEU A 5 -6.21 -10.71 -2.34
C LEU A 5 -6.64 -12.07 -2.91
N GLU A 6 -7.94 -12.34 -2.95
CA GLU A 6 -8.49 -13.58 -3.52
C GLU A 6 -8.44 -13.61 -5.06
N ARG A 7 -8.13 -12.49 -5.71
CA ARG A 7 -8.07 -12.41 -7.18
C ARG A 7 -6.76 -13.02 -7.68
N PRO A 8 -6.79 -13.98 -8.63
CA PRO A 8 -5.57 -14.59 -9.18
C PRO A 8 -4.90 -13.62 -10.17
N ARG A 9 -4.17 -12.63 -9.64
CA ARG A 9 -3.47 -11.60 -10.42
C ARG A 9 -2.07 -11.43 -9.86
N GLU A 10 -1.07 -11.48 -10.75
CA GLU A 10 0.34 -11.21 -10.38
C GLU A 10 0.53 -9.75 -9.93
N HIS A 11 -0.17 -8.82 -10.58
CA HIS A 11 -0.12 -7.39 -10.24
C HIS A 11 -1.52 -6.80 -10.16
N GLN A 12 -1.75 -6.01 -9.11
CA GLN A 12 -3.01 -5.30 -8.91
C GLN A 12 -2.76 -3.83 -8.58
N ILE A 13 -3.48 -2.96 -9.28
CA ILE A 13 -3.40 -1.52 -9.10
C ILE A 13 -4.65 -1.06 -8.36
N VAL A 14 -4.44 -0.34 -7.25
CA VAL A 14 -5.51 0.30 -6.48
C VAL A 14 -5.30 1.80 -6.57
N VAL A 15 -6.23 2.50 -7.21
CA VAL A 15 -6.26 3.97 -7.25
C VAL A 15 -7.14 4.46 -6.11
N THR A 16 -6.60 5.36 -5.29
CA THR A 16 -7.31 5.89 -4.12
C THR A 16 -6.82 7.29 -3.76
N HIS A 17 -7.35 7.85 -2.67
CA HIS A 17 -7.00 9.17 -2.16
C HIS A 17 -5.91 9.08 -1.08
N GLY A 18 -5.14 10.15 -0.87
CA GLY A 18 -4.04 10.16 0.11
C GLY A 18 -4.48 9.79 1.54
N PHE A 19 -5.66 10.23 1.97
CA PHE A 19 -6.27 9.82 3.24
C PHE A 19 -6.51 8.30 3.31
N ALA A 20 -7.12 7.74 2.26
CA ALA A 20 -7.46 6.33 2.20
C ALA A 20 -6.22 5.42 2.10
N ALA A 21 -5.13 5.91 1.52
CA ALA A 21 -3.87 5.17 1.37
C ALA A 21 -3.32 4.68 2.72
N THR A 22 -3.45 5.47 3.80
CA THR A 22 -3.02 5.05 5.14
C THR A 22 -3.75 3.78 5.58
N PHE A 23 -5.06 3.68 5.36
CA PHE A 23 -5.83 2.49 5.73
C PHE A 23 -5.53 1.29 4.84
N VAL A 24 -5.20 1.52 3.56
CA VAL A 24 -4.76 0.43 2.67
C VAL A 24 -3.46 -0.19 3.18
N VAL A 25 -2.45 0.63 3.51
CA VAL A 25 -1.17 0.14 4.03
C VAL A 25 -1.32 -0.50 5.41
N ALA A 26 -2.09 0.11 6.31
CA ALA A 26 -2.34 -0.45 7.63
C ALA A 26 -3.07 -1.80 7.56
N ALA A 27 -4.12 -1.91 6.74
CA ALA A 27 -4.84 -3.16 6.53
C ALA A 27 -3.97 -4.22 5.82
N TRP A 28 -3.12 -3.79 4.88
CA TRP A 28 -2.18 -4.65 4.19
C TRP A 28 -1.26 -5.37 5.18
N ILE A 29 -0.58 -4.64 6.06
CA ILE A 29 0.34 -5.23 7.04
C ILE A 29 -0.36 -5.85 8.25
N LYS A 30 -1.70 -5.96 8.23
CA LYS A 30 -2.52 -6.45 9.34
C LYS A 30 -2.26 -5.67 10.64
N MET A 31 -2.06 -4.36 10.54
CA MET A 31 -1.84 -3.49 11.70
C MET A 31 -3.03 -3.59 12.67
N PRO A 32 -2.79 -3.69 13.99
CA PRO A 32 -3.86 -3.62 14.99
C PRO A 32 -4.65 -2.33 14.85
N TYR A 33 -5.98 -2.43 14.93
CA TYR A 33 -6.89 -1.30 14.71
C TYR A 33 -6.57 -0.10 15.61
N ASP A 34 -6.26 -0.35 16.88
CA ASP A 34 -5.94 0.69 17.87
C ASP A 34 -4.66 1.48 17.53
N SER A 35 -3.78 0.90 16.71
CA SER A 35 -2.55 1.56 16.25
C SER A 35 -2.78 2.46 15.03
N VAL A 36 -3.89 2.29 14.30
CA VAL A 36 -4.14 3.00 13.03
C VAL A 36 -4.21 4.52 13.23
N GLY A 37 -4.79 4.97 14.35
CA GLY A 37 -4.89 6.40 14.66
C GLY A 37 -3.53 7.08 14.94
N SER A 38 -2.46 6.31 15.13
CA SER A 38 -1.12 6.82 15.44
C SER A 38 -0.20 6.90 14.23
N VAL A 39 -0.65 6.43 13.05
CA VAL A 39 0.19 6.35 11.85
C VAL A 39 -0.37 7.20 10.72
N HIS A 40 0.55 7.72 9.90
CA HIS A 40 0.22 8.42 8.67
C HIS A 40 1.21 8.02 7.59
N PHE A 41 0.76 7.20 6.65
CA PHE A 41 1.55 6.83 5.47
C PHE A 41 1.33 7.89 4.41
N ARG A 42 2.28 8.83 4.30
CA ARG A 42 2.18 9.95 3.37
C ARG A 42 2.10 9.45 1.93
N ALA A 43 1.04 9.83 1.22
CA ALA A 43 0.83 9.55 -0.20
C ALA A 43 0.54 10.87 -0.93
N PRO A 44 1.59 11.59 -1.41
CA PRO A 44 1.43 12.80 -2.21
C PRO A 44 0.61 12.55 -3.49
N SER A 45 0.05 13.61 -4.08
CA SER A 45 -0.62 13.52 -5.38
C SER A 45 0.30 12.91 -6.44
N GLY A 46 -0.23 11.96 -7.20
CA GLY A 46 0.52 11.24 -8.22
C GLY A 46 1.56 10.25 -7.69
N SER A 47 1.66 10.04 -6.37
CA SER A 47 2.62 9.09 -5.81
C SER A 47 2.22 7.62 -6.01
N ILE A 48 3.22 6.74 -5.96
CA ILE A 48 3.06 5.29 -6.03
C ILE A 48 3.55 4.65 -4.71
N THR A 49 2.71 3.82 -4.11
CA THR A 49 3.06 2.95 -2.99
C THR A 49 3.10 1.51 -3.49
N VAL A 50 4.18 0.79 -3.21
CA VAL A 50 4.38 -0.59 -3.68
C VAL A 50 4.29 -1.53 -2.47
N LEU A 51 3.37 -2.47 -2.56
CA LEU A 51 3.09 -3.52 -1.57
C LEU A 51 3.35 -4.87 -2.22
N HIS A 52 3.99 -5.79 -1.51
CA HIS A 52 4.39 -7.08 -2.06
C HIS A 52 4.21 -8.20 -1.03
N GLU A 53 3.47 -9.25 -1.38
CA GLU A 53 3.37 -10.50 -0.62
C GLU A 53 4.22 -11.51 -1.35
N ASP A 54 5.13 -12.18 -0.66
CA ASP A 54 5.99 -13.16 -1.30
C ASP A 54 5.30 -14.53 -1.47
N ASP A 55 5.79 -15.32 -2.42
CA ASP A 55 5.17 -16.58 -2.80
C ASP A 55 5.52 -17.77 -1.88
N PHE A 56 6.52 -17.65 -0.99
CA PHE A 56 7.03 -18.79 -0.21
C PHE A 56 6.55 -18.76 1.25
N PHE A 57 6.75 -17.63 1.92
CA PHE A 57 6.36 -17.39 3.31
C PHE A 57 5.08 -16.56 3.44
N HIS A 58 4.62 -15.92 2.35
CA HIS A 58 3.46 -15.02 2.35
C HIS A 58 3.57 -13.86 3.36
N ASN A 59 4.80 -13.41 3.64
CA ASN A 59 5.08 -12.20 4.35
C ASN A 59 4.74 -10.96 3.51
N ARG A 60 4.11 -9.98 4.15
CA ARG A 60 3.67 -8.75 3.51
C ARG A 60 4.67 -7.63 3.73
N GLN A 61 5.15 -7.07 2.62
CA GLN A 61 6.16 -6.02 2.58
C GLN A 61 5.54 -4.70 2.13
N VAL A 62 6.03 -3.61 2.69
CA VAL A 62 5.80 -2.25 2.22
C VAL A 62 7.10 -1.80 1.57
N VAL A 63 7.20 -1.97 0.25
CA VAL A 63 8.47 -1.82 -0.49
C VAL A 63 8.81 -0.34 -0.69
N ARG A 64 7.81 0.46 -1.06
CA ARG A 64 7.92 1.92 -1.26
C ARG A 64 6.64 2.57 -0.76
N VAL A 65 6.74 3.76 -0.18
CA VAL A 65 5.60 4.56 0.27
C VAL A 65 5.67 5.94 -0.37
N GLY A 66 4.59 6.36 -1.03
CA GLY A 66 4.43 7.74 -1.48
C GLY A 66 5.50 8.21 -2.46
N ASP A 67 5.99 7.32 -3.33
CA ASP A 67 7.09 7.61 -4.24
C ASP A 67 6.66 8.43 -5.46
N THR A 68 7.33 9.55 -5.67
CA THR A 68 7.05 10.52 -6.74
C THR A 68 8.20 10.67 -7.74
N ARG A 69 9.25 9.84 -7.67
CA ARG A 69 10.43 9.97 -8.56
C ARG A 69 10.12 9.96 -10.06
N HIS A 70 9.00 9.37 -10.46
CA HIS A 70 8.56 9.36 -11.85
C HIS A 70 7.94 10.70 -12.30
N LEU A 71 7.68 11.63 -11.37
CA LEU A 71 7.18 12.98 -11.64
C LEU A 71 8.29 14.02 -11.75
N ASP A 72 9.52 13.66 -11.36
CA ASP A 72 10.67 14.56 -11.48
C ASP A 72 10.93 14.78 -12.99
N ALA A 73 11.04 16.05 -13.39
CA ALA A 73 11.44 16.40 -14.75
C ALA A 73 12.89 15.91 -15.00
N PRO A 74 13.22 15.46 -16.21
CA PRO A 74 14.57 14.98 -16.54
C PRO A 74 15.65 16.05 -16.34
#